data_AF-A0A0Q6BGJ9-F1
#
_entry.id   AF-A0A0Q6BGJ9-F1
#
_cell.length_a   1.000
_cell.length_b   1.000
_cell.length_c   1.000
_cell.angle_alpha   90.00
_cell.angle_beta   90.00
_cell.angle_gamma   90.00
#
_symmetry.space_group_name_H-M   'P 1'
#
loop_
_entity.id
_entity.type
_entity.pdbx_description
1 polymer ?
#
loop_
_entity_poly.entity_id
_entity_poly.type
_entity_poly.pdbx_seq_one_letter_code
_entity_poly.pdbx_strand_id
1 'polypeptide(L)'
;MRLHYKKWSALLFIFPLLINVAGAQTNKNSSLSAIKHIKTAKLEMSAHTEYLRALMLVLYELNPDELAKSTQVGAREMTEWVFDGKANWRFEGVRRLQKAQAIGLALDPDFAGDHILALIVGIETLLFDAYGGTNEFDIPELQNEQKHMQALCELQRVLQKTTTQTDTSKAITVLEKPTSRREIQNTLLAIIKRLNAKNVKQADQACLLINDVDLQN
;
A
#
# COMPACT_ATOMS: atom_id res chain seq x y z
N MET A 1 -46.17 -63.66 69.44
CA MET A 1 -45.26 -64.80 69.66
C MET A 1 -44.45 -65.00 68.39
N ARG A 2 -43.11 -64.88 68.52
CA ARG A 2 -42.00 -65.30 67.63
C ARG A 2 -41.81 -64.69 66.24
N LEU A 3 -40.62 -64.08 66.11
CA LEU A 3 -39.87 -63.68 64.93
C LEU A 3 -39.63 -64.85 63.94
N HIS A 4 -39.33 -64.54 62.67
CA HIS A 4 -38.04 -64.91 62.07
C HIS A 4 -37.76 -64.19 60.72
N TYR A 5 -36.58 -63.56 60.66
CA TYR A 5 -35.93 -62.94 59.50
C TYR A 5 -35.21 -63.97 58.61
N LYS A 6 -35.14 -63.72 57.29
CA LYS A 6 -34.11 -64.20 56.33
C LYS A 6 -34.19 -63.32 55.05
N LYS A 7 -33.37 -62.27 54.80
CA LYS A 7 -31.94 -62.23 54.38
C LYS A 7 -31.77 -63.11 53.11
N TRP A 8 -31.50 -62.63 51.87
CA TRP A 8 -30.35 -61.86 51.35
C TRP A 8 -30.58 -61.31 49.92
N SER A 9 -29.82 -60.24 49.61
CA SER A 9 -29.19 -59.87 48.31
C SER A 9 -29.94 -59.12 47.20
N ALA A 10 -29.50 -57.87 47.07
CA ALA A 10 -29.01 -57.22 45.85
C ALA A 10 -30.02 -56.88 44.74
N LEU A 11 -30.32 -55.59 44.59
CA LEU A 11 -29.63 -54.74 43.61
C LEU A 11 -30.04 -53.28 43.84
N LEU A 12 -29.10 -52.46 44.31
CA LEU A 12 -29.15 -51.01 44.21
C LEU A 12 -29.04 -50.68 42.71
N PHE A 13 -30.16 -50.34 42.07
CA PHE A 13 -30.14 -49.65 40.79
C PHE A 13 -29.62 -48.23 41.05
N ILE A 14 -28.30 -48.09 40.96
CA ILE A 14 -27.63 -46.80 40.84
C ILE A 14 -28.09 -46.21 39.50
N PHE A 15 -28.97 -45.22 39.58
CA PHE A 15 -29.31 -44.34 38.48
C PHE A 15 -28.00 -43.70 37.99
N PRO A 16 -27.55 -43.90 36.74
CA PRO A 16 -26.43 -43.14 36.23
C PRO A 16 -26.92 -41.70 36.06
N LEU A 17 -26.50 -40.83 36.97
CA LEU A 17 -26.48 -39.40 36.78
C LEU A 17 -25.60 -39.17 35.52
N LEU A 18 -26.24 -38.91 34.38
CA LEU A 18 -25.55 -38.44 33.18
C LEU A 18 -24.98 -37.06 33.49
N ILE A 19 -23.76 -37.03 34.03
CA ILE A 19 -22.95 -35.83 34.03
C ILE A 19 -22.61 -35.60 32.56
N ASN A 20 -23.35 -34.68 31.92
CA ASN A 20 -22.89 -34.03 30.71
C ASN A 20 -21.59 -33.28 31.07
N VAL A 21 -20.46 -33.95 31.00
CA VAL A 21 -19.18 -33.28 30.84
C VAL A 21 -19.21 -32.72 29.43
N ALA A 22 -19.67 -31.47 29.32
CA ALA A 22 -19.40 -30.64 28.18
C ALA A 22 -17.87 -30.59 28.04
N GLY A 23 -17.34 -31.38 27.12
CA GLY A 23 -15.95 -31.32 26.74
C GLY A 23 -15.67 -29.92 26.20
N ALA A 24 -15.12 -29.06 27.04
CA ALA A 24 -14.47 -27.85 26.61
C ALA A 24 -13.22 -28.28 25.81
N GLN A 25 -13.42 -28.56 24.52
CA GLN A 25 -12.34 -28.56 23.55
C GLN A 25 -11.78 -27.14 23.51
N THR A 26 -10.75 -26.90 24.31
CA THR A 26 -9.89 -25.73 24.12
C THR A 26 -9.23 -25.92 22.76
N ASN A 27 -9.80 -25.29 21.73
CA ASN A 27 -9.22 -25.18 20.41
C ASN A 27 -7.88 -24.44 20.53
N LYS A 28 -6.78 -25.17 20.70
CA LYS A 28 -5.41 -24.64 20.69
C LYS A 28 -4.88 -24.40 19.27
N ASN A 29 -5.75 -24.29 18.27
CA ASN A 29 -5.37 -24.07 16.87
C ASN A 29 -5.79 -22.70 16.33
N SER A 30 -6.45 -21.86 17.15
CA SER A 30 -6.82 -20.49 16.74
C SER A 30 -5.66 -19.50 16.79
N SER A 31 -4.62 -19.75 17.58
CA SER A 31 -3.48 -18.83 17.69
C SER A 31 -2.38 -19.07 16.65
N LEU A 32 -2.19 -20.31 16.16
CA LEU A 32 -1.14 -20.61 15.17
C LEU A 32 -1.58 -20.37 13.72
N SER A 33 -2.88 -20.48 13.43
CA SER A 33 -3.46 -20.12 12.12
C SER A 33 -3.66 -18.61 11.95
N ALA A 34 -3.84 -17.88 13.05
CA ALA A 34 -3.90 -16.41 13.06
C ALA A 34 -2.55 -15.73 12.78
N ILE A 35 -1.43 -16.43 12.97
CA ILE A 35 -0.07 -15.90 12.72
C ILE A 35 0.28 -15.89 11.21
N LYS A 36 -0.50 -16.55 10.35
CA LYS A 36 -0.10 -16.75 8.94
C LYS A 36 -0.40 -15.57 8.00
N HIS A 37 -1.12 -14.52 8.39
CA HIS A 37 -1.56 -13.49 7.41
C HIS A 37 -1.62 -12.03 7.84
N ILE A 38 -1.13 -11.63 9.01
CA ILE A 38 -0.97 -10.19 9.30
C ILE A 38 0.36 -9.71 8.72
N LYS A 39 0.42 -9.58 7.39
CA LYS A 39 1.31 -8.54 6.85
C LYS A 39 0.72 -7.22 7.32
N THR A 40 1.40 -6.56 8.25
CA THR A 40 0.92 -5.28 8.78
C THR A 40 0.86 -4.26 7.65
N ALA A 41 -0.11 -3.34 7.70
CA ALA A 41 -0.19 -2.20 6.79
C ALA A 41 1.18 -1.49 6.66
N LYS A 42 1.90 -1.39 7.77
CA LYS A 42 3.27 -0.88 7.84
C LYS A 42 4.28 -1.66 7.00
N LEU A 43 4.26 -2.99 7.03
CA LEU A 43 5.17 -3.81 6.21
C LEU A 43 4.89 -3.64 4.72
N GLU A 44 3.62 -3.55 4.33
CA GLU A 44 3.25 -3.35 2.94
C GLU A 44 3.62 -1.95 2.45
N MET A 45 3.34 -0.91 3.24
CA MET A 45 3.78 0.46 2.95
C MET A 45 5.30 0.57 2.82
N SER A 46 6.05 0.05 3.80
CA SER A 46 7.52 0.06 3.78
C SER A 46 8.09 -0.54 2.50
N ALA A 47 7.46 -1.59 1.98
CA ALA A 47 7.95 -2.24 0.79
C ALA A 47 7.57 -1.49 -0.51
N HIS A 48 6.52 -0.67 -0.50
CA HIS A 48 6.28 0.31 -1.58
C HIS A 48 7.32 1.44 -1.54
N THR A 49 7.64 1.94 -0.35
CA THR A 49 8.71 2.92 -0.14
C THR A 49 10.03 2.42 -0.71
N GLU A 50 10.40 1.15 -0.49
CA GLU A 50 11.62 0.59 -1.09
C GLU A 50 11.58 0.53 -2.62
N TYR A 51 10.42 0.24 -3.24
CA TYR A 51 10.30 0.31 -4.69
C TYR A 51 10.52 1.72 -5.21
N LEU A 52 9.98 2.73 -4.52
CA LEU A 52 10.11 4.13 -4.92
C LEU A 52 11.52 4.67 -4.65
N ARG A 53 12.16 4.25 -3.56
CA ARG A 53 13.57 4.57 -3.27
C ARG A 53 14.49 4.04 -4.37
N ALA A 54 14.33 2.78 -4.76
CA ALA A 54 15.09 2.19 -5.85
C ALA A 54 14.81 2.90 -7.20
N LEU A 55 13.54 3.19 -7.50
CA LEU A 55 13.16 3.91 -8.71
C LEU A 55 13.80 5.31 -8.76
N MET A 56 13.72 6.07 -7.67
CA MET A 56 14.26 7.43 -7.60
C MET A 56 15.76 7.46 -7.89
N LEU A 57 16.52 6.55 -7.25
CA LEU A 57 17.95 6.42 -7.46
C LEU A 57 18.27 6.16 -8.95
N VAL A 58 17.62 5.15 -9.53
CA VAL A 58 17.82 4.79 -10.95
C VAL A 58 17.43 5.95 -11.87
N LEU A 59 16.31 6.62 -11.60
CA LEU A 59 15.86 7.74 -12.44
C LEU A 59 16.84 8.92 -12.40
N TYR A 60 17.39 9.26 -11.23
CA TYR A 60 18.38 10.33 -11.14
C TYR A 60 19.72 9.97 -11.78
N GLU A 61 20.17 8.72 -11.67
CA GLU A 61 21.37 8.26 -12.38
C GLU A 61 21.19 8.36 -13.91
N LEU A 62 19.98 8.09 -14.41
CA LEU A 62 19.64 8.21 -15.83
C LEU A 62 19.36 9.67 -16.27
N ASN A 63 19.05 10.57 -15.34
CA ASN A 63 18.60 11.94 -15.58
C ASN A 63 19.27 12.95 -14.63
N PRO A 64 20.59 13.15 -14.75
CA PRO A 64 21.31 14.08 -13.88
C PRO A 64 20.82 15.53 -14.01
N ASP A 65 20.30 15.93 -15.17
CA ASP A 65 19.75 17.27 -15.39
C ASP A 65 18.48 17.54 -14.56
N GLU A 66 17.67 16.51 -14.27
CA GLU A 66 16.52 16.64 -13.37
C GLU A 66 16.98 16.82 -11.92
N LEU A 67 17.95 16.01 -11.49
CA LEU A 67 18.54 16.12 -10.15
C LEU A 67 19.12 17.51 -9.89
N ALA A 68 19.80 18.07 -10.89
CA ALA A 68 20.40 19.40 -10.81
C ALA A 68 19.39 20.53 -10.58
N LYS A 69 18.10 20.32 -10.87
CA LYS A 69 17.02 21.29 -10.58
C LYS A 69 16.68 21.35 -9.08
N SER A 70 16.97 20.28 -8.34
CA SER A 70 16.65 20.17 -6.91
C SER A 70 17.86 20.39 -6.01
N THR A 71 19.05 19.96 -6.43
CA THR A 71 20.23 19.94 -5.55
C THR A 71 21.55 19.83 -6.32
N GLN A 72 22.66 20.06 -5.60
CA GLN A 72 24.03 19.83 -6.08
C GLN A 72 24.63 18.52 -5.56
N VAL A 73 23.92 17.81 -4.66
CA VAL A 73 24.37 16.52 -4.14
C VAL A 73 24.15 15.39 -5.15
N GLY A 74 24.78 14.24 -4.92
CA GLY A 74 24.61 13.06 -5.76
C GLY A 74 23.24 12.40 -5.64
N ALA A 75 22.88 11.57 -6.62
CA ALA A 75 21.60 10.86 -6.69
C ALA A 75 21.28 10.06 -5.41
N ARG A 76 22.28 9.36 -4.86
CA ARG A 76 22.15 8.60 -3.61
C ARG A 76 21.79 9.51 -2.43
N GLU A 77 22.53 10.59 -2.24
CA GLU A 77 22.32 11.51 -1.11
C GLU A 77 20.97 12.22 -1.20
N MET A 78 20.55 12.64 -2.40
CA MET A 78 19.21 13.20 -2.61
C MET A 78 18.12 12.16 -2.30
N THR A 79 18.32 10.91 -2.72
CA THR A 79 17.37 9.82 -2.46
C THR A 79 17.24 9.55 -0.96
N GLU A 80 18.36 9.42 -0.25
CA GLU A 80 18.38 9.27 1.22
C GLU A 80 17.68 10.45 1.91
N TRP A 81 17.94 11.69 1.46
CA TRP A 81 17.28 12.86 2.02
C TRP A 81 15.76 12.87 1.81
N VAL A 82 15.28 12.38 0.67
CA VAL A 82 13.84 12.35 0.37
C VAL A 82 13.08 11.32 1.22
N PHE A 83 13.68 10.17 1.47
CA PHE A 83 13.00 9.07 2.20
C PHE A 83 13.32 9.02 3.69
N ASP A 84 14.50 9.49 4.12
CA ASP A 84 14.96 9.42 5.51
C ASP A 84 15.05 10.80 6.17
N GLY A 85 14.81 11.87 5.39
CA GLY A 85 14.83 13.25 5.86
C GLY A 85 13.56 13.65 6.61
N LYS A 86 13.69 14.73 7.40
CA LYS A 86 12.59 15.25 8.25
C LYS A 86 11.62 16.20 7.53
N ALA A 87 11.66 16.23 6.20
CA ALA A 87 10.89 17.19 5.40
C ALA A 87 9.41 16.81 5.26
N ASN A 88 8.98 15.62 5.70
CA ASN A 88 7.62 15.10 5.54
C ASN A 88 7.12 15.23 4.09
N TRP A 89 8.03 15.03 3.12
CA TRP A 89 7.80 15.20 1.69
C TRP A 89 7.26 16.58 1.27
N ARG A 90 7.57 17.65 2.00
CA ARG A 90 7.17 19.04 1.68
C ARG A 90 8.35 19.85 1.19
N PHE A 91 8.81 19.54 -0.03
CA PHE A 91 9.94 20.24 -0.65
C PHE A 91 9.48 21.48 -1.42
N GLU A 92 10.24 22.57 -1.36
CA GLU A 92 9.98 23.78 -2.15
C GLU A 92 10.05 23.50 -3.65
N GLY A 93 10.95 22.61 -4.09
CA GLY A 93 11.10 22.22 -5.48
C GLY A 93 9.83 21.61 -6.10
N VAL A 94 8.91 21.09 -5.28
CA VAL A 94 7.59 20.58 -5.71
C VAL A 94 6.45 21.44 -5.18
N ARG A 95 6.73 22.71 -4.84
CA ARG A 95 5.75 23.68 -4.29
C ARG A 95 5.03 23.17 -3.05
N ARG A 96 5.69 22.30 -2.28
CA ARG A 96 5.13 21.59 -1.10
C ARG A 96 3.86 20.79 -1.40
N LEU A 97 3.59 20.48 -2.67
CA LEU A 97 2.45 19.68 -3.10
C LEU A 97 2.71 18.19 -2.79
N GLN A 98 1.63 17.44 -2.66
CA GLN A 98 1.63 16.02 -2.31
C GLN A 98 0.51 15.29 -3.09
N LYS A 99 0.53 13.96 -3.06
CA LYS A 99 -0.48 13.08 -3.68
C LYS A 99 -0.70 13.42 -5.16
N ALA A 100 -1.95 13.38 -5.62
CA ALA A 100 -2.34 13.68 -6.99
C ALA A 100 -1.85 15.05 -7.49
N GLN A 101 -1.70 16.06 -6.61
CA GLN A 101 -1.24 17.40 -7.02
C GLN A 101 0.25 17.40 -7.40
N ALA A 102 1.10 16.69 -6.64
CA ALA A 102 2.51 16.53 -6.98
C ALA A 102 2.69 15.62 -8.21
N ILE A 103 1.89 14.56 -8.35
CA ILE A 103 1.81 13.75 -9.58
C ILE A 103 1.42 14.64 -10.77
N GLY A 104 0.49 15.59 -10.57
CA GLY A 104 0.12 16.58 -11.57
C GLY A 104 1.30 17.40 -12.07
N LEU A 105 2.13 17.94 -11.16
CA LEU A 105 3.37 18.65 -11.52
C LEU A 105 4.34 17.76 -12.30
N ALA A 106 4.54 16.52 -11.86
CA ALA A 106 5.43 15.58 -12.54
C ALA A 106 5.01 15.26 -13.99
N LEU A 107 3.72 15.44 -14.29
CA LEU A 107 3.11 15.15 -15.58
C LEU A 107 2.74 16.42 -16.35
N ASP A 108 3.18 17.58 -15.88
CA ASP A 108 3.03 18.88 -16.51
C ASP A 108 4.31 19.21 -17.30
N PRO A 109 4.24 19.32 -18.63
CA PRO A 109 5.42 19.64 -19.42
C PRO A 109 5.90 21.09 -19.26
N ASP A 110 5.06 21.99 -18.73
CA ASP A 110 5.42 23.38 -18.46
C ASP A 110 6.02 23.55 -17.05
N PHE A 111 6.06 22.48 -16.24
CA PHE A 111 6.71 22.51 -14.95
C PHE A 111 8.24 22.53 -15.13
N ALA A 112 8.86 23.65 -14.79
CA ALA A 112 10.32 23.81 -14.91
C ALA A 112 11.13 23.14 -13.77
N GLY A 113 10.47 22.56 -12.77
CA GLY A 113 11.12 21.91 -11.64
C GLY A 113 11.54 20.47 -11.91
N ASP A 114 11.88 19.77 -10.84
CA ASP A 114 12.30 18.36 -10.87
C ASP A 114 11.08 17.44 -10.99
N HIS A 115 10.88 16.88 -12.18
CA HIS A 115 9.75 15.98 -12.48
C HIS A 115 9.88 14.65 -11.74
N ILE A 116 11.11 14.18 -11.46
CA ILE A 116 11.35 12.94 -10.72
C ILE A 116 10.95 13.13 -9.26
N LEU A 117 11.41 14.21 -8.62
CA LEU A 117 11.05 14.53 -7.24
C LEU A 117 9.53 14.66 -7.10
N ALA A 118 8.88 15.39 -8.02
CA ALA A 118 7.43 15.55 -8.02
C ALA A 118 6.69 14.21 -8.14
N LEU A 119 7.16 13.30 -9.01
CA LEU A 119 6.54 11.99 -9.20
C LEU A 119 6.68 11.12 -7.95
N ILE A 120 7.89 11.03 -7.41
CA ILE A 120 8.21 10.20 -6.24
C ILE A 120 7.46 10.70 -5.01
N VAL A 121 7.51 12.00 -4.72
CA VAL A 121 6.76 12.62 -3.61
C VAL A 121 5.27 12.37 -3.77
N GLY A 122 4.74 12.57 -4.97
CA GLY A 122 3.33 12.38 -5.26
C GLY A 122 2.85 10.94 -5.01
N ILE A 123 3.60 9.95 -5.50
CA ILE A 123 3.24 8.54 -5.31
C ILE A 123 3.44 8.11 -3.84
N GLU A 124 4.56 8.47 -3.21
CA GLU A 124 4.86 8.10 -1.82
C GLU A 124 3.77 8.60 -0.86
N THR A 125 3.42 9.89 -0.98
CA THR A 125 2.40 10.49 -0.12
C THR A 125 0.98 10.02 -0.45
N LEU A 126 0.71 9.64 -1.71
CA LEU A 126 -0.55 8.99 -2.09
C LEU A 126 -0.70 7.63 -1.41
N LEU A 127 0.39 6.84 -1.37
CA LEU A 127 0.41 5.53 -0.73
C LEU A 127 0.30 5.65 0.80
N PHE A 128 1.03 6.58 1.42
CA PHE A 128 0.88 6.84 2.85
C PHE A 128 -0.58 7.15 3.23
N ASP A 129 -1.25 7.99 2.44
CA ASP A 129 -2.66 8.30 2.64
C ASP A 129 -3.55 7.07 2.48
N ALA A 130 -3.28 6.21 1.48
CA ALA A 130 -3.99 4.93 1.29
C ALA A 130 -3.89 4.01 2.52
N TYR A 131 -2.71 3.92 3.12
CA TYR A 131 -2.48 3.15 4.34
C TYR A 131 -2.89 3.90 5.62
N GLY A 132 -3.39 5.14 5.52
CA GLY A 132 -3.89 5.93 6.64
C GLY A 132 -2.81 6.61 7.48
N GLY A 133 -1.56 6.62 7.03
CA GLY A 133 -0.45 7.26 7.72
C GLY A 133 -0.18 8.68 7.20
N THR A 134 0.34 9.53 8.06
CA THR A 134 0.94 10.82 7.69
C THR A 134 2.48 10.77 7.60
N ASN A 135 3.06 9.66 8.08
CA ASN A 135 4.48 9.30 8.06
C ASN A 135 4.62 7.79 8.38
N GLU A 136 5.85 7.26 8.42
CA GLU A 136 6.18 5.86 8.68
C GLU A 136 5.89 5.35 10.10
N PHE A 137 5.66 6.25 11.06
CA PHE A 137 5.37 5.92 12.45
C PHE A 137 3.86 5.79 12.73
N ASP A 138 3.02 6.45 11.93
CA ASP A 138 1.59 6.62 12.20
C ASP A 138 0.67 5.77 11.31
N ILE A 139 1.14 4.63 10.80
CA ILE A 139 0.33 3.75 9.96
C ILE A 139 -0.59 2.88 10.83
N PRO A 140 -1.94 3.05 10.78
CA PRO A 140 -2.87 2.25 11.57
C PRO A 140 -2.94 0.79 11.11
N GLU A 141 -3.39 -0.09 12.00
CA GLU A 141 -3.62 -1.51 11.66
C GLU A 141 -4.83 -1.70 10.73
N LEU A 142 -5.88 -0.88 10.90
CA LEU A 142 -7.09 -0.89 10.09
C LEU A 142 -6.94 0.00 8.86
N GLN A 143 -7.10 -0.62 7.68
CA GLN A 143 -6.95 0.04 6.39
C GLN A 143 -8.28 0.67 5.93
N ASN A 144 -8.20 1.85 5.30
CA ASN A 144 -9.33 2.47 4.65
C ASN A 144 -9.43 1.97 3.19
N GLU A 145 -10.46 1.16 2.90
CA GLU A 145 -10.66 0.56 1.58
C GLU A 145 -10.90 1.60 0.47
N GLN A 146 -11.61 2.70 0.78
CA GLN A 146 -11.86 3.78 -0.16
C GLN A 146 -10.55 4.48 -0.57
N LYS A 147 -9.66 4.76 0.39
CA LYS A 147 -8.37 5.41 0.08
C LYS A 147 -7.44 4.51 -0.72
N HIS A 148 -7.44 3.20 -0.45
CA HIS A 148 -6.73 2.22 -1.28
C HIS A 148 -7.24 2.25 -2.72
N MET A 149 -8.56 2.30 -2.90
CA MET A 149 -9.16 2.38 -4.23
C MET A 149 -8.77 3.68 -4.95
N GLN A 150 -8.84 4.83 -4.27
CA GLN A 150 -8.41 6.12 -4.84
C GLN A 150 -6.94 6.06 -5.30
N ALA A 151 -6.05 5.52 -4.48
CA ALA A 151 -4.65 5.36 -4.85
C ALA A 151 -4.45 4.43 -6.05
N LEU A 152 -5.18 3.30 -6.11
CA LEU A 152 -5.15 2.40 -7.27
C LEU A 152 -5.50 3.12 -8.56
N CYS A 153 -6.58 3.89 -8.57
CA CYS A 153 -7.05 4.59 -9.75
C CYS A 153 -6.09 5.67 -10.21
N GLU A 154 -5.53 6.42 -9.25
CA GLU A 154 -4.51 7.42 -9.59
C GLU A 154 -3.25 6.78 -10.18
N LEU A 155 -2.77 5.66 -9.61
CA LEU A 155 -1.61 4.96 -10.15
C LEU A 155 -1.88 4.36 -11.53
N GLN A 156 -3.09 3.85 -11.79
CA GLN A 156 -3.50 3.38 -13.10
C GLN A 156 -3.53 4.53 -14.12
N ARG A 157 -4.03 5.71 -13.74
CA ARG A 157 -4.02 6.90 -14.58
C ARG A 157 -2.59 7.35 -14.92
N VAL A 158 -1.68 7.33 -13.94
CA VAL A 158 -0.24 7.60 -14.17
C VAL A 158 0.32 6.57 -15.15
N LEU A 159 0.10 5.28 -14.90
CA LEU A 159 0.58 4.20 -15.76
C LEU A 159 0.09 4.39 -17.20
N GLN A 160 -1.20 4.65 -17.40
CA GLN A 160 -1.78 4.93 -18.71
C GLN A 160 -1.13 6.15 -19.38
N LYS A 161 -0.94 7.25 -18.65
CA LYS A 161 -0.28 8.44 -19.22
C LYS A 161 1.15 8.13 -19.66
N THR A 162 1.90 7.33 -18.89
CA THR A 162 3.26 6.92 -19.29
C THR A 162 3.29 5.95 -20.48
N THR A 163 2.23 5.18 -20.74
CA THR A 163 2.17 4.26 -21.90
C THR A 163 1.69 4.97 -23.17
N THR A 164 0.76 5.93 -23.06
CA THR A 164 0.16 6.62 -24.20
C THR A 164 0.95 7.85 -24.67
N GLN A 165 1.99 8.28 -23.94
CA GLN A 165 2.78 9.45 -24.33
C GLN A 165 3.63 9.15 -25.58
N THR A 166 3.03 9.42 -26.74
CA THR A 166 3.64 9.46 -28.07
C THR A 166 3.93 10.92 -28.44
N ASP A 167 5.07 11.17 -29.09
CA ASP A 167 5.57 12.46 -29.60
C ASP A 167 4.56 13.62 -29.58
N THR A 168 4.53 14.38 -28.48
CA THR A 168 3.88 15.69 -28.42
C THR A 168 4.98 16.72 -28.22
N SER A 169 4.89 17.86 -28.91
CA SER A 169 5.92 18.92 -28.98
C SER A 169 6.31 19.56 -27.63
N LYS A 170 5.71 19.12 -26.52
CA LYS A 170 6.03 19.47 -25.13
C LYS A 170 6.10 18.19 -24.30
N ALA A 171 7.10 17.36 -24.58
CA ALA A 171 7.27 16.09 -23.90
C ALA A 171 7.98 16.28 -22.55
N ILE A 172 7.63 15.43 -21.59
CA ILE A 172 8.28 15.41 -20.27
C ILE A 172 9.59 14.65 -20.44
N THR A 173 10.73 15.32 -20.27
CA THR A 173 12.07 14.80 -20.58
C THR A 173 12.34 13.43 -19.93
N VAL A 174 11.87 13.21 -18.70
CA VAL A 174 12.01 11.92 -17.99
C VAL A 174 11.25 10.79 -18.68
N LEU A 175 10.07 11.07 -19.24
CA LEU A 175 9.23 10.07 -19.91
C LEU A 175 9.68 9.80 -21.34
N GLU A 176 10.44 10.69 -21.97
CA GLU A 176 10.98 10.49 -23.32
C GLU A 176 12.03 9.37 -23.36
N LYS A 177 12.87 9.26 -22.33
CA LYS A 177 13.91 8.22 -22.27
C LYS A 177 13.26 6.84 -22.12
N PRO A 178 13.41 5.92 -23.10
CA PRO A 178 12.73 4.62 -23.07
C PRO A 178 13.05 3.80 -21.82
N THR A 179 14.28 3.89 -21.32
CA THR A 179 14.71 3.20 -20.10
C THR A 179 14.02 3.78 -18.86
N SER A 180 14.03 5.10 -18.67
CA SER A 180 13.33 5.75 -17.55
C SER A 180 11.84 5.46 -17.55
N ARG A 181 11.19 5.52 -18.72
CA ARG A 181 9.79 5.15 -18.89
C ARG A 181 9.52 3.71 -18.45
N ARG A 182 10.37 2.77 -18.87
CA ARG A 182 10.24 1.35 -18.51
C ARG A 182 10.38 1.13 -17.00
N GLU A 183 11.34 1.78 -16.35
CA GLU A 183 11.53 1.66 -14.89
C GLU A 183 10.31 2.20 -14.12
N ILE A 184 9.76 3.34 -14.56
CA ILE A 184 8.52 3.89 -13.99
C ILE A 184 7.37 2.90 -14.15
N GLN A 185 7.16 2.38 -15.36
CA GLN A 185 6.07 1.42 -15.65
C GLN A 185 6.20 0.13 -14.85
N ASN A 186 7.40 -0.45 -14.77
CA ASN A 186 7.67 -1.66 -14.01
C ASN A 186 7.37 -1.46 -12.51
N THR A 187 7.81 -0.33 -11.96
CA THR A 187 7.58 0.03 -10.56
C THR A 187 6.11 0.25 -10.27
N LEU A 188 5.41 1.00 -11.14
CA LEU A 188 3.96 1.21 -11.01
C LEU A 188 3.19 -0.11 -11.07
N LEU A 189 3.53 -1.01 -12.00
CA LEU A 189 2.92 -2.34 -12.09
C LEU A 189 3.17 -3.18 -10.83
N ALA A 190 4.37 -3.11 -10.25
CA ALA A 190 4.69 -3.82 -9.01
C ALA A 190 3.88 -3.27 -7.81
N ILE A 191 3.81 -1.95 -7.66
CA ILE A 191 3.02 -1.27 -6.63
C ILE A 191 1.54 -1.60 -6.81
N ILE A 192 0.98 -1.41 -8.01
CA ILE A 192 -0.42 -1.72 -8.31
C ILE A 192 -0.72 -3.19 -8.02
N LYS A 193 0.11 -4.13 -8.46
CA LYS A 193 -0.07 -5.57 -8.19
C LYS A 193 -0.12 -5.86 -6.70
N ARG A 194 0.73 -5.19 -5.91
CA ARG A 194 0.81 -5.38 -4.46
C ARG A 194 -0.39 -4.76 -3.74
N LEU A 195 -0.79 -3.57 -4.16
CA LEU A 195 -2.01 -2.88 -3.70
C LEU A 195 -3.27 -3.70 -4.06
N ASN A 196 -3.28 -4.33 -5.24
CA ASN A 196 -4.33 -5.20 -5.77
C ASN A 196 -4.21 -6.68 -5.39
N ALA A 197 -3.27 -7.09 -4.53
CA ALA A 197 -3.06 -8.49 -4.19
C ALA A 197 -4.32 -9.17 -3.57
N LYS A 198 -5.38 -8.40 -3.31
CA LYS A 198 -6.71 -8.89 -2.97
C LYS A 198 -7.75 -8.93 -4.10
N ASN A 199 -7.71 -8.14 -5.19
CA ASN A 199 -8.73 -8.18 -6.28
C ASN A 199 -8.37 -7.36 -7.56
N VAL A 200 -7.39 -7.80 -8.37
CA VAL A 200 -7.00 -7.14 -9.64
C VAL A 200 -8.18 -6.85 -10.60
N LYS A 201 -9.17 -7.74 -10.69
CA LYS A 201 -10.35 -7.54 -11.57
C LYS A 201 -11.34 -6.48 -11.08
N GLN A 202 -11.35 -6.19 -9.78
CA GLN A 202 -12.32 -5.28 -9.17
C GLN A 202 -11.82 -3.82 -9.22
N ALA A 203 -10.49 -3.61 -9.21
CA ALA A 203 -9.87 -2.30 -9.37
C ALA A 203 -10.12 -1.70 -10.77
N ASP A 204 -9.96 -2.49 -11.84
CA ASP A 204 -10.18 -2.00 -13.21
C ASP A 204 -11.62 -1.51 -13.44
N GLN A 205 -12.61 -2.16 -12.83
CA GLN A 205 -14.01 -1.71 -12.90
C GLN A 205 -14.30 -0.53 -11.96
N ALA A 206 -13.70 -0.50 -10.76
CA ALA A 206 -13.93 0.55 -9.79
C ALA A 206 -13.32 1.90 -10.20
N CYS A 207 -12.19 1.90 -10.91
CA CYS A 207 -11.55 3.12 -11.37
C CYS A 207 -12.29 3.81 -12.52
N LEU A 208 -13.09 3.07 -13.29
CA LEU A 208 -14.04 3.66 -14.24
C LEU A 208 -15.19 4.37 -13.52
N LEU A 209 -15.64 3.85 -12.37
CA LEU A 209 -16.78 4.41 -11.61
C LEU A 209 -16.42 5.65 -10.78
N ILE A 210 -15.19 5.77 -10.27
CA ILE A 210 -14.76 6.96 -9.49
C ILE A 210 -14.59 8.18 -10.40
N ASN A 211 -14.12 7.99 -11.64
CA ASN A 211 -13.98 9.08 -12.61
C ASN A 211 -15.33 9.76 -12.92
N ASP A 212 -16.45 9.03 -12.89
CA ASP A 212 -17.79 9.62 -13.10
C ASP A 212 -18.27 10.46 -11.90
N VAL A 213 -17.79 10.19 -10.68
CA VAL A 213 -18.20 10.90 -9.46
C VAL A 213 -17.41 12.20 -9.26
N ASP A 214 -16.11 12.20 -9.57
CA ASP A 214 -15.26 13.40 -9.47
C ASP A 214 -15.49 14.39 -10.63
N LEU A 215 -16.14 13.98 -11.71
CA LEU A 215 -16.57 14.87 -12.80
C LEU A 215 -17.93 15.56 -12.54
N GLN A 216 -18.60 15.25 -11.43
CA GLN A 216 -19.90 15.83 -11.05
C GLN A 216 -19.85 16.81 -9.86
N ASN A 217 -18.66 17.09 -9.30
CA ASN A 217 -18.47 18.04 -8.20
C ASN A 217 -17.47 19.15 -8.53
#